data_AF-A0A7H9NIV2-F1
#
_entry.id   AF-A0A7H9NIV2-F1
#
_cell.length_a   1.000
_cell.length_b   1.000
_cell.length_c   1.000
_cell.angle_alpha   90.00
_cell.angle_beta   90.00
_cell.angle_gamma   90.00
#
_symmetry.space_group_name_H-M   'P 1'
#
loop_
_entity.id
_entity.type
_entity.pdbx_description
1 polymer ?
#
loop_
_entity_poly.entity_id
_entity_poly.type
_entity_poly.pdbx_seq_one_letter_code
_entity_poly.pdbx_strand_id
1 'polypeptide(L)'
;MKRRAQIVGTVHPAGLMRAQVRVLPDWNGVPDDDLPWAEYLLPIGNAFVPTVKGDLVWVEFPYLDVNGRIDTRRPMIVGAAQDAPGGVPNVAPEASGNGSGWTPPEVDGAPPRPQISATKDFVIHRNNILEVRTAGGGYEIANTAAGSRIGMNESGQIYIIGPADVIVNAGGSVNVKSANNINVNGENIAVTANGDIAFKAGGTFQATAGNFDFKKG
;
A
#
# COMPACT_ATOMS: atom_id res chain seq x y z
N MET A 1 -10.21 -25.02 18.27
CA MET A 1 -11.31 -24.86 17.29
C MET A 1 -11.30 -23.42 16.81
N LYS A 2 -11.38 -23.18 15.50
CA LYS A 2 -11.50 -21.82 14.94
C LYS A 2 -12.91 -21.28 15.14
N ARG A 3 -13.02 -20.02 15.52
CA ARG A 3 -14.29 -19.29 15.69
C ARG A 3 -14.25 -18.00 14.87
N ARG A 4 -15.40 -17.61 14.34
CA ARG A 4 -15.55 -16.33 13.64
C ARG A 4 -15.62 -15.22 14.67
N ALA A 5 -14.93 -14.10 14.44
CA ALA A 5 -14.98 -12.95 15.31
C ALA A 5 -14.94 -11.64 14.51
N GLN A 6 -15.31 -10.55 15.17
CA GLN A 6 -15.20 -9.19 14.65
C GLN A 6 -14.26 -8.38 15.55
N ILE A 7 -13.44 -7.52 14.94
CA ILE A 7 -12.59 -6.56 15.65
C ILE A 7 -13.44 -5.40 16.17
N VAL A 8 -13.40 -5.15 17.48
CA VAL A 8 -14.14 -4.04 18.12
C VAL A 8 -13.23 -2.95 18.69
N GLY A 9 -11.95 -3.27 18.90
CA GLY A 9 -10.93 -2.35 19.42
C GLY A 9 -9.54 -2.67 18.87
N THR A 10 -8.73 -1.65 18.63
CA THR A 10 -7.40 -1.79 17.98
C THR A 10 -6.26 -1.18 18.79
N VAL A 11 -6.57 -0.51 19.92
CA VAL A 11 -5.58 0.16 20.77
C VAL A 11 -5.66 -0.44 22.17
N HIS A 12 -4.78 -1.39 22.46
CA HIS A 12 -4.71 -2.01 23.78
C HIS A 12 -4.29 -0.97 24.83
N PRO A 13 -4.96 -0.86 26.00
CA PRO A 13 -4.67 0.18 27.02
C PRO A 13 -3.22 0.21 27.50
N ALA A 14 -2.57 -0.96 27.56
CA ALA A 14 -1.15 -1.10 27.91
C ALA A 14 -0.17 -1.13 26.71
N GLY A 15 -0.61 -0.82 25.48
CA GLY A 15 0.28 -0.74 24.31
C GLY A 15 0.81 -2.08 23.77
N LEU A 16 0.11 -3.21 24.02
CA LEU A 16 0.62 -4.57 23.78
C LEU A 16 0.44 -5.13 22.35
N MET A 17 0.15 -4.29 21.35
CA MET A 17 -0.10 -4.74 19.97
C MET A 17 -1.13 -5.90 19.87
N ARG A 18 -2.29 -5.69 20.49
CA ARG A 18 -3.43 -6.63 20.48
C ARG A 18 -4.66 -5.95 19.91
N ALA A 19 -5.62 -6.74 19.43
CA ALA A 19 -6.94 -6.25 19.04
C ALA A 19 -8.03 -6.89 19.89
N GLN A 20 -9.03 -6.13 20.27
CA GLN A 20 -10.18 -6.60 21.04
C GLN A 20 -11.18 -7.26 20.10
N VAL A 21 -11.65 -8.45 20.46
CA VAL A 21 -12.43 -9.31 19.55
C VAL A 21 -13.76 -9.71 20.15
N ARG A 22 -14.80 -9.71 19.31
CA ARG A 22 -16.12 -10.28 19.61
C ARG A 22 -16.31 -11.58 18.85
N VAL A 23 -16.38 -12.72 19.53
CA VAL A 23 -16.72 -14.00 18.89
C VAL A 23 -18.19 -14.02 18.52
N LEU A 24 -18.48 -14.39 17.27
CA LEU A 24 -19.82 -14.40 16.70
C LEU A 24 -20.34 -15.85 16.58
N PRO A 25 -21.61 -16.12 16.92
CA PRO A 25 -22.56 -15.23 17.61
C PRO A 25 -22.43 -15.25 19.13
N ASP A 26 -21.54 -16.09 19.68
CA ASP A 26 -21.49 -16.48 21.09
C ASP A 26 -21.38 -15.31 22.08
N TRP A 27 -20.76 -14.20 21.68
CA TRP A 27 -20.57 -13.00 22.52
C TRP A 27 -21.43 -11.81 22.09
N ASN A 28 -22.50 -12.04 21.34
CA ASN A 28 -23.47 -11.00 21.05
C ASN A 28 -24.11 -10.49 22.36
N GLY A 29 -24.10 -9.17 22.57
CA GLY A 29 -24.67 -8.53 23.77
C GLY A 29 -23.68 -8.28 24.92
N VAL A 30 -22.46 -8.81 24.87
CA VAL A 30 -21.39 -8.45 25.83
C VAL A 30 -20.89 -7.03 25.50
N PRO A 31 -20.73 -6.11 26.47
CA PRO A 31 -20.14 -4.79 26.23
C PRO A 31 -18.73 -4.89 25.63
N ASP A 32 -18.36 -3.97 24.74
CA ASP A 32 -17.04 -4.03 24.06
C ASP A 32 -15.88 -3.99 25.07
N ASP A 33 -15.97 -3.16 26.12
CA ASP A 33 -14.92 -3.02 27.12
C ASP A 33 -14.66 -4.31 27.94
N ASP A 34 -15.65 -5.20 28.00
CA ASP A 34 -15.55 -6.49 28.69
C ASP A 34 -14.98 -7.61 27.80
N LEU A 35 -14.80 -7.35 26.50
CA LEU A 35 -14.30 -8.34 25.56
C LEU A 35 -12.78 -8.52 25.67
N PRO A 36 -12.27 -9.75 25.45
CA PRO A 36 -10.85 -10.04 25.57
C PRO A 36 -10.04 -9.44 24.41
N TRP A 37 -8.76 -9.18 24.70
CA TRP A 37 -7.76 -8.75 23.74
C TRP A 37 -7.02 -9.96 23.16
N ALA A 38 -7.09 -10.11 21.84
CA ALA A 38 -6.44 -11.17 21.09
C ALA A 38 -5.02 -10.82 20.65
N GLU A 39 -4.14 -11.81 20.70
CA GLU A 39 -2.83 -11.78 20.05
C GLU A 39 -2.95 -12.05 18.55
N TYR A 40 -1.90 -11.75 17.79
CA TYR A 40 -1.82 -12.06 16.36
C TYR A 40 -0.94 -13.28 16.13
N LEU A 41 -1.46 -14.26 15.39
CA LEU A 41 -0.61 -15.27 14.76
C LEU A 41 0.09 -14.62 13.56
N LEU A 42 1.35 -14.27 13.74
CA LEU A 42 2.17 -13.66 12.69
C LEU A 42 2.79 -14.75 11.79
N PRO A 43 2.92 -14.50 10.48
CA PRO A 43 3.77 -15.32 9.64
C PRO A 43 5.22 -15.24 10.14
N ILE A 44 5.99 -16.31 9.92
CA ILE A 44 7.43 -16.33 10.18
C ILE A 44 8.07 -15.17 9.39
N GLY A 45 8.85 -14.32 10.07
CA GLY A 45 9.40 -13.09 9.50
C GLY A 45 8.70 -11.80 9.94
N ASN A 46 7.69 -11.88 10.83
CA ASN A 46 7.09 -10.74 11.53
C ASN A 46 6.36 -9.72 10.64
N ALA A 47 5.81 -10.13 9.49
CA ALA A 47 4.93 -9.25 8.73
C ALA A 47 3.62 -9.02 9.51
N PHE A 48 3.27 -7.75 9.74
CA PHE A 48 2.09 -7.34 10.49
C PHE A 48 1.15 -6.53 9.60
N VAL A 49 -0.11 -6.95 9.54
CA VAL A 49 -1.19 -6.20 8.90
C VAL A 49 -2.13 -5.72 10.02
N PRO A 50 -2.24 -4.40 10.26
CA PRO A 50 -3.10 -3.89 11.31
C PRO A 50 -4.57 -4.14 10.95
N THR A 51 -5.32 -4.67 11.91
CA THR A 51 -6.78 -4.68 11.81
C THR A 51 -7.35 -3.30 12.07
N VAL A 52 -8.56 -3.06 11.56
CA VAL A 52 -9.40 -1.91 11.90
C VAL A 52 -10.71 -2.41 12.50
N LYS A 53 -11.40 -1.54 13.26
CA LYS A 53 -12.72 -1.88 13.79
C LYS A 53 -13.64 -2.33 12.66
N GLY A 54 -14.39 -3.39 12.89
CA GLY A 54 -15.30 -4.00 11.93
C GLY A 54 -14.69 -5.12 11.08
N ASP A 55 -13.36 -5.25 11.02
CA ASP A 55 -12.73 -6.38 10.32
C ASP A 55 -13.26 -7.71 10.85
N LEU A 56 -13.53 -8.64 9.94
CA LEU A 56 -13.90 -10.01 10.27
C LEU A 56 -12.65 -10.88 10.29
N VAL A 57 -12.50 -11.67 11.35
CA VAL A 57 -11.31 -12.49 11.61
C VAL A 57 -11.69 -13.90 12.06
N TRP A 58 -10.76 -14.83 11.89
CA TRP A 58 -10.78 -16.13 12.56
C TRP A 58 -9.94 -16.05 13.81
N VAL A 59 -10.47 -16.55 14.93
CA VAL A 59 -9.73 -16.68 16.19
C VAL A 59 -9.65 -18.13 16.64
N GLU A 60 -8.57 -18.46 17.33
CA GLU A 60 -8.39 -19.70 18.08
C GLU A 60 -8.15 -19.39 19.56
N PHE A 61 -8.30 -20.42 20.40
CA PHE A 61 -8.03 -20.37 21.84
C PHE A 61 -6.96 -21.42 22.15
N PRO A 62 -5.68 -21.08 21.93
CA PRO A 62 -4.60 -22.06 22.00
C PRO A 62 -4.14 -22.35 23.44
N TYR A 63 -4.54 -21.53 24.40
CA TYR A 63 -4.09 -21.61 25.79
C TYR A 63 -5.04 -22.42 26.65
N LEU A 64 -4.49 -23.08 27.66
CA LEU A 64 -5.24 -23.75 28.72
C LEU A 64 -5.24 -22.90 29.99
N ASP A 65 -6.32 -22.98 30.75
CA ASP A 65 -6.44 -22.45 32.09
C ASP A 65 -5.71 -23.34 33.11
N VAL A 66 -5.75 -22.93 34.37
CA VAL A 66 -5.11 -23.64 35.48
C VAL A 66 -5.64 -25.07 35.70
N ASN A 67 -6.81 -25.40 35.14
CA ASN A 67 -7.46 -26.71 35.24
C ASN A 67 -7.29 -27.53 33.95
N GLY A 68 -6.45 -27.09 33.01
CA GLY A 68 -6.24 -27.77 31.74
C GLY A 68 -7.40 -27.64 30.74
N ARG A 69 -8.33 -26.68 30.94
CA ARG A 69 -9.43 -26.40 30.03
C ARG A 69 -9.08 -25.24 29.10
N ILE A 70 -9.71 -25.15 27.93
CA ILE A 70 -9.47 -24.03 27.00
C ILE A 70 -9.77 -22.69 27.67
N ASP A 71 -8.81 -21.75 27.65
CA ASP A 71 -8.98 -20.40 28.19
C ASP A 71 -9.55 -19.44 27.12
N THR A 72 -10.86 -19.22 27.18
CA THR A 72 -11.58 -18.33 26.25
C THR A 72 -11.27 -16.84 26.44
N ARG A 73 -10.56 -16.46 27.50
CA ARG A 73 -10.14 -15.07 27.74
C ARG A 73 -8.86 -14.71 26.98
N ARG A 74 -8.20 -15.70 26.37
CA ARG A 74 -6.94 -15.53 25.63
C ARG A 74 -7.08 -15.96 24.16
N PRO A 75 -7.86 -15.24 23.36
CA PRO A 75 -7.96 -15.51 21.93
C PRO A 75 -6.66 -15.17 21.19
N MET A 76 -6.47 -15.81 20.03
CA MET A 76 -5.43 -15.50 19.05
C MET A 76 -6.08 -15.36 17.68
N ILE A 77 -5.87 -14.23 17.01
CA ILE A 77 -6.27 -13.99 15.62
C ILE A 77 -5.38 -14.83 14.72
N VAL A 78 -5.98 -15.73 13.93
CA VAL A 78 -5.26 -16.66 13.04
C VAL A 78 -5.43 -16.34 11.56
N GLY A 79 -6.21 -15.31 11.23
CA GLY A 79 -6.35 -14.82 9.86
C GLY A 79 -7.53 -13.87 9.68
N ALA A 80 -7.48 -13.11 8.59
CA ALA A 80 -8.62 -12.37 8.10
C ALA A 80 -9.69 -13.34 7.59
N ALA A 81 -10.93 -12.90 7.61
CA ALA A 81 -12.06 -13.75 7.37
C ALA A 81 -12.95 -13.09 6.32
N GLN A 82 -12.91 -13.66 5.11
CA GLN A 82 -13.75 -13.20 4.01
C GLN A 82 -15.22 -13.52 4.33
N ASP A 83 -16.09 -12.63 3.90
CA ASP A 83 -17.54 -12.72 4.00
C ASP A 83 -18.19 -12.04 2.80
N ALA A 84 -19.45 -12.37 2.52
CA ALA A 84 -20.25 -11.68 1.52
C ALA A 84 -21.73 -11.58 1.94
N PRO A 85 -22.05 -10.99 3.10
CA PRO A 85 -23.44 -10.84 3.53
C PRO A 85 -24.21 -10.01 2.49
N GLY A 86 -25.37 -10.50 2.07
CA GLY A 86 -26.16 -9.85 1.02
C GLY A 86 -25.52 -9.88 -0.38
N GLY A 87 -24.50 -10.72 -0.60
CA GLY A 87 -23.83 -10.88 -1.89
C GLY A 87 -22.71 -9.88 -2.16
N VAL A 88 -22.35 -9.02 -1.20
CA VAL A 88 -21.27 -8.02 -1.35
C VAL A 88 -20.05 -8.47 -0.55
N PRO A 89 -18.93 -8.86 -1.19
CA PRO A 89 -17.72 -9.26 -0.50
C PRO A 89 -17.13 -8.16 0.38
N ASN A 90 -16.64 -8.51 1.57
CA ASN A 90 -15.96 -7.59 2.50
C ASN A 90 -14.48 -7.32 2.13
N VAL A 91 -14.17 -7.30 0.84
CA VAL A 91 -12.83 -7.02 0.30
C VAL A 91 -12.89 -5.84 -0.65
N ALA A 92 -11.73 -5.30 -1.02
CA ALA A 92 -11.64 -4.13 -1.89
C ALA A 92 -12.38 -4.34 -3.23
N PRO A 93 -13.00 -3.29 -3.82
CA PRO A 93 -13.62 -3.39 -5.14
C PRO A 93 -12.66 -3.86 -6.23
N GLU A 94 -11.37 -3.50 -6.13
CA GLU A 94 -10.32 -3.97 -7.05
C GLU A 94 -10.15 -5.49 -6.97
N ALA A 95 -10.36 -6.09 -5.80
CA ALA A 95 -10.27 -7.53 -5.59
C ALA A 95 -11.54 -8.26 -6.03
N SER A 96 -12.72 -7.71 -5.69
CA SER A 96 -14.00 -8.40 -5.85
C SER A 96 -14.75 -8.07 -7.14
N GLY A 97 -14.44 -6.94 -7.79
CA GLY A 97 -15.26 -6.35 -8.85
C GLY A 97 -16.60 -5.79 -8.37
N ASN A 98 -16.87 -5.78 -7.06
CA ASN A 98 -18.10 -5.25 -6.49
C ASN A 98 -17.86 -3.84 -5.93
N GLY A 99 -18.69 -2.88 -6.34
CA GLY A 99 -18.53 -1.46 -6.03
C GLY A 99 -17.64 -0.74 -7.04
N SER A 100 -17.20 0.47 -6.69
CA SER A 100 -16.33 1.30 -7.53
C SER A 100 -14.91 1.28 -6.99
N GLY A 101 -13.98 0.75 -7.78
CA GLY A 101 -12.55 0.82 -7.48
C GLY A 101 -12.03 2.25 -7.57
N TRP A 102 -10.88 2.48 -6.93
CA TRP A 102 -10.21 3.76 -6.97
C TRP A 102 -9.63 4.05 -8.37
N THR A 103 -9.94 5.25 -8.87
CA THR A 103 -9.46 5.74 -10.17
C THR A 103 -8.75 7.07 -9.96
N PRO A 104 -7.43 7.16 -10.19
CA PRO A 104 -6.69 8.41 -10.15
C PRO A 104 -6.97 9.26 -11.40
N PRO A 105 -6.68 10.58 -11.34
CA PRO A 105 -6.61 11.41 -12.52
C PRO A 105 -5.59 10.88 -13.54
N GLU A 106 -5.90 11.11 -14.82
CA GLU A 106 -4.95 10.90 -15.91
C GLU A 106 -3.76 11.85 -15.78
N VAL A 107 -2.60 11.39 -16.22
CA VAL A 107 -1.36 12.18 -16.27
C VAL A 107 -0.87 12.13 -17.70
N ASP A 108 -0.71 13.30 -18.31
CA ASP A 108 -0.26 13.41 -19.70
C ASP A 108 1.10 12.71 -19.89
N GLY A 109 1.22 11.94 -20.97
CA GLY A 109 2.41 11.15 -21.28
C GLY A 109 2.67 9.93 -20.37
N ALA A 110 1.88 9.69 -19.32
CA ALA A 110 2.02 8.49 -18.50
C ALA A 110 1.55 7.24 -19.24
N PRO A 111 2.22 6.09 -19.08
CA PRO A 111 1.74 4.83 -19.64
C PRO A 111 0.40 4.40 -18.99
N PRO A 112 -0.38 3.52 -19.65
CA PRO A 112 -1.57 2.93 -19.05
C PRO A 112 -1.25 2.25 -17.71
N ARG A 113 -2.19 2.32 -16.76
CA ARG A 113 -2.10 1.57 -15.49
C ARG A 113 -2.24 0.07 -15.73
N PRO A 114 -1.78 -0.75 -14.76
CA PRO A 114 -2.10 -2.18 -14.73
C PRO A 114 -3.59 -2.43 -14.86
N GLN A 115 -3.95 -3.45 -15.63
CA GLN A 115 -5.33 -3.83 -15.89
C GLN A 115 -5.83 -4.74 -14.76
N ILE A 116 -6.69 -4.20 -13.91
CA ILE A 116 -7.24 -4.93 -12.76
C ILE A 116 -8.19 -6.02 -13.23
N SER A 117 -7.95 -7.26 -12.80
CA SER A 117 -8.80 -8.41 -13.00
C SER A 117 -9.32 -8.93 -11.66
N ALA A 118 -10.58 -8.58 -11.38
CA ALA A 118 -11.28 -9.04 -10.19
C ALA A 118 -11.15 -10.57 -10.04
N THR A 119 -10.99 -11.03 -8.80
CA THR A 119 -10.81 -12.44 -8.39
C THR A 119 -9.50 -13.12 -8.79
N LYS A 120 -8.67 -12.46 -9.62
CA LYS A 120 -7.41 -13.03 -10.13
C LYS A 120 -6.18 -12.30 -9.61
N ASP A 121 -6.34 -11.03 -9.28
CA ASP A 121 -5.25 -10.19 -8.83
C ASP A 121 -4.96 -10.36 -7.35
N PHE A 122 -3.71 -10.13 -6.98
CA PHE A 122 -3.37 -9.85 -5.60
C PHE A 122 -3.71 -8.39 -5.31
N VAL A 123 -4.52 -8.14 -4.28
CA VAL A 123 -4.95 -6.80 -3.90
C VAL A 123 -4.86 -6.64 -2.39
N ILE A 124 -4.16 -5.59 -1.94
CA ILE A 124 -4.25 -5.08 -0.58
C ILE A 124 -4.68 -3.63 -0.65
N HIS A 125 -5.82 -3.31 -0.02
CA HIS A 125 -6.26 -1.93 0.14
C HIS A 125 -6.46 -1.64 1.63
N ARG A 126 -5.53 -0.90 2.24
CA ARG A 126 -5.54 -0.58 3.67
C ARG A 126 -4.84 0.74 3.93
N ASN A 127 -5.40 1.58 4.81
CA ASN A 127 -4.80 2.85 5.24
C ASN A 127 -4.46 3.79 4.06
N ASN A 128 -5.35 3.90 3.09
CA ASN A 128 -5.15 4.63 1.84
C ASN A 128 -3.99 4.14 0.98
N ILE A 129 -3.45 2.93 1.24
CA ILE A 129 -2.50 2.27 0.38
C ILE A 129 -3.21 1.16 -0.38
N LEU A 130 -3.15 1.25 -1.70
CA LEU A 130 -3.60 0.22 -2.62
C LEU A 130 -2.36 -0.41 -3.27
N GLU A 131 -2.11 -1.69 -3.02
CA GLU A 131 -1.15 -2.50 -3.75
C GLU A 131 -1.91 -3.48 -4.65
N VAL A 132 -1.56 -3.50 -5.93
CA VAL A 132 -2.11 -4.43 -6.92
C VAL A 132 -0.97 -5.17 -7.61
N ARG A 133 -1.09 -6.49 -7.71
CA ARG A 133 -0.29 -7.33 -8.61
C ARG A 133 -1.26 -8.01 -9.56
N THR A 134 -1.27 -7.59 -10.81
CA THR A 134 -2.27 -8.07 -11.76
C THR A 134 -1.90 -9.44 -12.28
N ALA A 135 -2.91 -10.25 -12.61
CA ALA A 135 -2.71 -11.54 -13.27
C ALA A 135 -1.98 -11.41 -14.62
N GLY A 136 -2.02 -10.23 -15.25
CA GLY A 136 -1.29 -9.89 -16.46
C GLY A 136 0.19 -9.57 -16.26
N GLY A 137 0.68 -9.51 -15.01
CA GLY A 137 2.07 -9.21 -14.69
C GLY A 137 2.38 -7.73 -14.42
N GLY A 138 1.37 -6.89 -14.31
CA GLY A 138 1.52 -5.51 -13.85
C GLY A 138 1.63 -5.40 -12.33
N TYR A 139 2.17 -4.27 -11.86
CA TYR A 139 2.35 -3.96 -10.45
C TYR A 139 2.12 -2.48 -10.20
N GLU A 140 1.38 -2.10 -9.15
CA GLU A 140 1.27 -0.71 -8.71
C GLU A 140 1.10 -0.66 -7.19
N ILE A 141 1.79 0.29 -6.56
CA ILE A 141 1.44 0.79 -5.22
C ILE A 141 0.98 2.24 -5.37
N ALA A 142 -0.17 2.55 -4.79
CA ALA A 142 -0.77 3.88 -4.81
C ALA A 142 -1.13 4.35 -3.40
N ASN A 143 -0.92 5.64 -3.14
CA ASN A 143 -1.63 6.34 -2.06
C ASN A 143 -2.94 6.89 -2.63
N THR A 144 -4.06 6.29 -2.25
CA THR A 144 -5.37 6.60 -2.82
C THR A 144 -5.95 7.94 -2.36
N ALA A 145 -5.45 8.50 -1.25
CA ALA A 145 -5.83 9.82 -0.76
C ALA A 145 -5.06 10.96 -1.45
N ALA A 146 -3.76 10.77 -1.71
CA ALA A 146 -2.90 11.80 -2.29
C ALA A 146 -2.71 11.66 -3.82
N GLY A 147 -2.94 10.47 -4.38
CA GLY A 147 -2.78 10.18 -5.81
C GLY A 147 -1.36 9.79 -6.26
N SER A 148 -0.40 9.72 -5.34
CA SER A 148 0.97 9.27 -5.63
C SER A 148 1.00 7.80 -6.01
N ARG A 149 1.80 7.44 -7.02
CA ARG A 149 1.88 6.10 -7.60
C ARG A 149 3.29 5.73 -8.03
N ILE A 150 3.63 4.45 -7.84
CA ILE A 150 4.80 3.80 -8.45
C ILE A 150 4.37 2.44 -8.98
N GLY A 151 4.77 2.12 -10.21
CA GLY A 151 4.36 0.86 -10.79
C GLY A 151 4.93 0.58 -12.18
N MET A 152 4.48 -0.54 -12.73
CA MET A 152 4.72 -0.98 -14.10
C MET A 152 3.46 -1.64 -14.65
N ASN A 153 3.13 -1.38 -15.91
CA ASN A 153 2.03 -2.09 -16.57
C ASN A 153 2.46 -3.44 -17.14
N GLU A 154 1.53 -4.17 -17.75
CA GLU A 154 1.73 -5.49 -18.34
C GLU A 154 2.74 -5.48 -19.51
N SER A 155 3.02 -4.31 -20.10
CA SER A 155 4.04 -4.14 -21.14
C SER A 155 5.44 -3.83 -20.56
N GLY A 156 5.58 -3.79 -19.23
CA GLY A 156 6.82 -3.46 -18.54
C GLY A 156 7.17 -1.97 -18.54
N GLN A 157 6.24 -1.09 -18.90
CA GLN A 157 6.46 0.37 -18.84
C GLN A 157 6.38 0.83 -17.38
N ILE A 158 7.49 1.33 -16.85
CA ILE A 158 7.61 1.79 -15.46
C ILE A 158 7.23 3.27 -15.36
N TYR A 159 6.60 3.66 -14.26
CA TYR A 159 6.25 5.05 -13.96
C TYR A 159 6.40 5.37 -12.47
N ILE A 160 6.72 6.63 -12.19
CA ILE A 160 6.69 7.26 -10.86
C ILE A 160 5.91 8.55 -11.02
N ILE A 161 4.80 8.68 -10.29
CA ILE A 161 3.88 9.81 -10.39
C ILE A 161 3.70 10.40 -8.98
N GLY A 162 4.05 11.66 -8.81
CA GLY A 162 3.81 12.43 -7.60
C GLY A 162 2.98 13.67 -7.91
N PRO A 163 1.74 13.77 -7.43
CA PRO A 163 0.94 15.00 -7.52
C PRO A 163 1.52 16.17 -6.70
N ALA A 164 2.46 15.88 -5.81
CA ALA A 164 3.29 16.83 -5.07
C ALA A 164 4.78 16.55 -5.37
N ASP A 165 5.68 16.87 -4.44
CA ASP A 165 7.12 16.70 -4.65
C ASP A 165 7.54 15.23 -4.85
N VAL A 166 8.47 15.02 -5.78
CA VAL A 166 9.21 13.76 -5.95
C VAL A 166 10.69 14.04 -5.69
N ILE A 167 11.25 13.40 -4.66
CA ILE A 167 12.63 13.61 -4.23
C ILE A 167 13.47 12.38 -4.57
N VAL A 168 14.55 12.58 -5.32
CA VAL A 168 15.58 11.56 -5.56
C VAL A 168 16.86 11.96 -4.82
N ASN A 169 17.18 11.24 -3.75
CA ASN A 169 18.36 11.48 -2.93
C ASN A 169 19.24 10.22 -2.91
N ALA A 170 20.53 10.37 -3.20
CA ALA A 170 21.48 9.28 -3.21
C ALA A 170 22.79 9.68 -2.53
N GLY A 171 23.30 8.82 -1.66
CA GLY A 171 24.65 8.99 -1.08
C GLY A 171 25.79 8.63 -2.05
N GLY A 172 25.45 8.03 -3.19
CA GLY A 172 26.37 7.74 -4.29
C GLY A 172 25.88 8.36 -5.60
N SER A 173 26.34 7.83 -6.74
CA SER A 173 25.99 8.37 -8.06
C SER A 173 24.57 8.02 -8.51
N VAL A 174 23.86 9.00 -9.07
CA VAL A 174 22.65 8.78 -9.87
C VAL A 174 23.03 8.77 -11.35
N ASN A 175 22.72 7.69 -12.07
CA ASN A 175 23.01 7.56 -13.50
C ASN A 175 21.69 7.47 -14.28
N VAL A 176 21.44 8.42 -15.18
CA VAL A 176 20.28 8.38 -16.08
C VAL A 176 20.79 8.11 -17.50
N LYS A 177 20.32 7.02 -18.11
CA LYS A 177 20.70 6.60 -19.46
C LYS A 177 19.45 6.22 -20.25
N SER A 178 19.37 6.69 -21.49
CA SER A 178 18.34 6.33 -22.45
C SER A 178 19.01 5.99 -23.77
N ALA A 179 18.51 4.98 -24.49
CA ALA A 179 18.94 4.71 -25.86
C ALA A 179 18.40 5.78 -26.84
N ASN A 180 17.34 6.48 -26.42
CA ASN A 180 16.70 7.55 -27.17
C ASN A 180 16.82 8.85 -26.35
N ASN A 181 15.71 9.57 -26.21
CA ASN A 181 15.69 10.88 -25.58
C ASN A 181 15.55 10.79 -24.05
N ILE A 182 16.07 11.81 -23.38
CA ILE A 182 15.71 12.18 -22.00
C ILE A 182 15.10 13.58 -22.11
N ASN A 183 13.81 13.70 -21.80
CA ASN A 183 13.12 14.98 -21.80
C ASN A 183 13.03 15.49 -20.35
N VAL A 184 13.45 16.74 -20.13
CA VAL A 184 13.32 17.42 -18.83
C VAL A 184 12.55 18.70 -19.08
N ASN A 185 11.33 18.77 -18.55
CA ASN A 185 10.42 19.90 -18.72
C ASN A 185 9.99 20.42 -17.35
N GLY A 186 9.87 21.73 -17.23
CA GLY A 186 9.40 22.40 -16.03
C GLY A 186 9.36 23.91 -16.28
N GLU A 187 8.68 24.65 -15.42
CA GLU A 187 8.68 26.11 -15.48
C GLU A 187 10.10 26.67 -15.26
N ASN A 188 10.83 26.07 -14.30
CA ASN A 188 12.21 26.39 -13.99
C ASN A 188 13.03 25.11 -13.84
N ILE A 189 14.21 25.06 -14.46
CA ILE A 189 15.18 23.97 -14.30
C ILE A 189 16.48 24.56 -13.76
N ALA A 190 16.85 24.17 -12.55
CA ALA A 190 18.10 24.57 -11.91
C ALA A 190 19.07 23.38 -11.85
N VAL A 191 20.34 23.63 -12.20
CA VAL A 191 21.43 22.67 -12.07
C VAL A 191 22.54 23.32 -11.26
N THR A 192 22.91 22.71 -10.14
CA THR A 192 23.96 23.21 -9.24
C THR A 192 24.94 22.09 -8.95
N ALA A 193 26.23 22.39 -9.08
CA ALA A 193 27.32 21.50 -8.70
C ALA A 193 28.36 22.29 -7.90
N ASN A 194 28.92 21.67 -6.85
CA ASN A 194 30.05 22.24 -6.13
C ASN A 194 31.37 22.07 -6.90
N GLY A 195 31.46 21.00 -7.70
CA GLY A 195 32.53 20.79 -8.67
C GLY A 195 32.10 21.20 -10.06
N ASP A 196 32.57 20.47 -11.06
CA ASP A 196 32.33 20.80 -12.46
C ASP A 196 30.96 20.33 -12.98
N ILE A 197 30.37 21.13 -13.87
CA ILE A 197 29.29 20.68 -14.76
C ILE A 197 29.91 20.49 -16.15
N ALA A 198 29.81 19.29 -16.70
CA ALA A 198 30.34 18.95 -18.02
C ALA A 198 29.23 18.48 -18.97
N PHE A 199 29.13 19.12 -20.13
CA PHE A 199 28.25 18.70 -21.22
C PHE A 199 29.08 18.14 -22.37
N LYS A 200 28.72 16.94 -22.86
CA LYS A 200 29.33 16.33 -24.04
C LYS A 200 28.25 15.90 -25.02
N ALA A 201 28.24 16.53 -26.20
CA ALA A 201 27.41 16.13 -27.33
C ALA A 201 28.30 15.53 -28.42
N GLY A 202 27.90 14.37 -28.97
CA GLY A 202 28.55 13.82 -30.17
C GLY A 202 28.18 14.56 -31.45
N GLY A 203 27.02 15.23 -31.44
CA GLY A 203 26.55 16.12 -32.50
C GLY A 203 26.57 17.59 -32.06
N THR A 204 25.47 18.31 -32.26
CA THR A 204 25.37 19.73 -31.91
C THR A 204 24.83 19.92 -30.49
N PHE A 205 25.46 20.80 -29.71
CA PHE A 205 24.87 21.37 -28.50
C PHE A 205 24.16 22.68 -28.87
N GLN A 206 22.86 22.78 -28.57
CA GLN A 206 22.03 23.94 -28.92
C GLN A 206 21.31 24.47 -27.68
N ALA A 207 21.24 25.79 -27.57
CA ALA A 207 20.46 26.49 -26.55
C ALA A 207 19.73 27.65 -27.22
N THR A 208 18.44 27.81 -26.88
CA THR A 208 17.62 28.94 -27.32
C THR A 208 17.07 29.59 -26.07
N ALA A 209 17.33 30.89 -25.91
CA ALA A 209 16.86 31.65 -24.77
C ALA A 209 16.58 33.09 -25.20
N GLY A 210 15.63 33.75 -24.52
CA GLY A 210 15.40 35.19 -24.71
C GLY A 210 16.59 36.04 -24.25
N ASN A 211 17.31 35.57 -23.22
CA ASN A 211 18.57 36.12 -22.74
C ASN A 211 19.52 34.97 -22.38
N PHE A 212 20.82 35.17 -22.60
CA PHE A 212 21.84 34.18 -22.27
C PHE A 212 23.09 34.88 -21.73
N ASP A 213 23.50 34.51 -20.51
CA ASP A 213 24.62 35.13 -19.81
C ASP A 213 25.51 34.11 -19.11
N PHE A 214 26.82 34.33 -19.18
CA PHE A 214 27.79 33.68 -18.33
C PHE A 214 28.34 34.70 -17.34
N LYS A 215 28.11 34.44 -16.06
CA LYS A 215 28.66 35.24 -14.97
C LYS A 215 29.76 34.46 -14.28
N LYS A 216 30.92 35.06 -14.17
CA LYS A 216 31.96 34.55 -13.28
C LYS A 216 31.60 34.97 -11.85
N GLY A 217 31.51 34.00 -10.95
CA GLY A 217 31.41 34.24 -9.51
C GLY A 217 32.68 34.82 -8.92
#